data_AF-A0A7V7ACA4-F1
#
_entry.id   AF-A0A7V7ACA4-F1
#
_cell.length_a   1.000
_cell.length_b   1.000
_cell.length_c   1.000
_cell.angle_alpha   90.00
_cell.angle_beta   90.00
_cell.angle_gamma   90.00
#
_symmetry.space_group_name_H-M   'P 1'
#
loop_
_entity.id
_entity.type
_entity.pdbx_description
1 polymer ?
#
loop_
_entity_poly.entity_id
_entity_poly.type
_entity_poly.pdbx_seq_one_letter_code
_entity_poly.pdbx_strand_id
1 'polypeptide(L)'
;IDTIPSDEMANAQQSDEFYKIDQLGTYYANFNVNSPLFEGKTPAQANAMRRAFSYLIDRQFIVDTVAQADQEVADTFVPIGVVDGNGSEFKQNSDTYSYPVGTGYYDPQDINVEKAIELLKFAGFEFDGDMLAASNPISIEYLTNDMESHVSIAESMQQDFAMVGIDMTIQTVEWDVFLETRKAGQYDFARNGWLCDFNDPINMLEMWTSDSGNNDCQFGK
;
A
#
# COMPACT_ATOMS: atom_id res chain seq x y z
N ILE A 1 26.55 -5.40 -6.59
CA ILE A 1 25.23 -5.97 -6.31
C ILE A 1 24.37 -4.76 -5.97
N ASP A 2 23.41 -4.43 -6.82
CA ASP A 2 22.62 -3.19 -6.67
C ASP A 2 21.41 -3.41 -5.74
N THR A 3 21.16 -4.66 -5.33
CA THR A 3 20.08 -5.08 -4.43
C THR A 3 20.56 -6.13 -3.44
N ILE A 4 20.35 -5.88 -2.14
CA ILE A 4 20.71 -6.81 -1.06
C ILE A 4 19.45 -7.63 -0.72
N PRO A 5 19.50 -8.98 -0.75
CA PRO A 5 18.42 -9.82 -0.26
C PRO A 5 18.08 -9.48 1.20
N SER A 6 16.78 -9.50 1.55
CA SER A 6 16.33 -9.11 2.90
C SER A 6 16.98 -9.93 4.01
N ASP A 7 17.21 -11.22 3.79
CA ASP A 7 17.82 -12.15 4.75
C ASP A 7 19.34 -11.92 4.96
N GLU A 8 20.00 -11.27 4.00
CA GLU A 8 21.41 -10.88 4.11
C GLU A 8 21.61 -9.45 4.63
N MET A 9 20.53 -8.68 4.81
CA MET A 9 20.61 -7.25 5.16
C MET A 9 21.37 -7.02 6.48
N ALA A 10 21.09 -7.81 7.52
CA ALA A 10 21.76 -7.72 8.81
C ALA A 10 23.28 -8.02 8.73
N ASN A 11 23.70 -8.87 7.79
CA ASN A 11 25.11 -9.13 7.53
C ASN A 11 25.72 -8.00 6.70
N ALA A 12 25.02 -7.55 5.68
CA ALA A 12 25.47 -6.49 4.78
C ALA A 12 25.73 -5.18 5.54
N GLN A 13 24.84 -4.80 6.47
CA GLN A 13 24.99 -3.60 7.32
C GLN A 13 26.28 -3.56 8.15
N GLN A 14 26.97 -4.69 8.36
CA GLN A 14 28.24 -4.76 9.07
C GLN A 14 29.46 -4.47 8.17
N SER A 15 29.25 -4.40 6.85
CA SER A 15 30.30 -4.15 5.86
C SER A 15 30.53 -2.66 5.66
N ASP A 16 31.79 -2.24 5.52
CA ASP A 16 32.15 -0.87 5.12
C ASP A 16 31.72 -0.55 3.67
N GLU A 17 31.34 -1.56 2.89
CA GLU A 17 30.79 -1.41 1.53
C GLU A 17 29.27 -1.18 1.52
N PHE A 18 28.61 -1.24 2.68
CA PHE A 18 27.19 -0.96 2.78
C PHE A 18 26.93 0.55 2.74
N TYR A 19 26.06 0.96 1.83
CA TYR A 19 25.61 2.34 1.72
C TYR A 19 24.09 2.40 1.74
N LYS A 20 23.54 3.15 2.70
CA LYS A 20 22.13 3.53 2.72
C LYS A 20 21.95 4.79 1.86
N ILE A 21 21.03 4.73 0.91
CA ILE A 21 20.67 5.85 0.04
C ILE A 21 19.21 6.18 0.27
N ASP A 22 18.95 7.40 0.73
CA ASP A 22 17.59 7.88 0.91
C ASP A 22 16.92 8.09 -0.44
N GLN A 23 15.63 7.71 -0.54
CA GLN A 23 14.83 7.88 -1.73
C GLN A 23 13.58 8.70 -1.38
N LEU A 24 13.31 9.75 -2.14
CA LEU A 24 12.05 10.48 -2.05
C LEU A 24 10.97 9.66 -2.73
N GLY A 25 10.31 8.77 -2.00
CA GLY A 25 9.23 7.98 -2.55
C GLY A 25 8.46 7.20 -1.50
N THR A 26 7.36 6.61 -1.95
CA THR A 26 6.46 5.84 -1.11
C THR A 26 6.18 4.50 -1.79
N TYR A 27 6.34 3.40 -1.03
CA TYR A 27 5.82 2.09 -1.42
C TYR A 27 4.37 1.98 -0.94
N TYR A 28 3.48 1.49 -1.78
CA TYR A 28 2.06 1.37 -1.45
C TYR A 28 1.40 0.26 -2.25
N ALA A 29 0.22 -0.14 -1.84
CA ALA A 29 -0.60 -1.09 -2.59
C ALA A 29 -1.86 -0.39 -3.09
N ASN A 30 -2.20 -0.61 -4.36
CA ASN A 30 -3.32 0.00 -5.04
C ASN A 30 -4.47 -0.98 -5.18
N PHE A 31 -5.66 -0.52 -4.84
CA PHE A 31 -6.88 -1.14 -5.35
C PHE A 31 -7.18 -0.59 -6.74
N ASN A 32 -7.51 -1.46 -7.67
CA ASN A 32 -8.24 -1.06 -8.86
C ASN A 32 -9.67 -0.69 -8.42
N VAL A 33 -10.06 0.58 -8.51
CA VAL A 33 -11.37 1.01 -8.01
C VAL A 33 -12.54 0.47 -8.84
N ASN A 34 -12.26 -0.02 -10.05
CA ASN A 34 -13.22 -0.65 -10.96
C ASN A 34 -13.20 -2.19 -10.89
N SER A 35 -12.44 -2.79 -9.96
CA SER A 35 -12.39 -4.24 -9.77
C SER A 35 -13.79 -4.80 -9.43
N PRO A 36 -14.13 -6.02 -9.90
CA PRO A 36 -15.31 -6.75 -9.47
C PRO A 36 -15.43 -6.94 -7.95
N LEU A 37 -14.32 -6.82 -7.21
CA LEU A 37 -14.31 -6.81 -5.74
C LEU A 37 -15.32 -5.80 -5.14
N PHE A 38 -15.55 -4.68 -5.82
CA PHE A 38 -16.46 -3.62 -5.37
C PHE A 38 -17.82 -3.66 -6.07
N GLU A 39 -18.13 -4.69 -6.86
CA GLU A 39 -19.41 -4.80 -7.55
C GLU A 39 -20.59 -4.80 -6.57
N GLY A 40 -21.63 -4.04 -6.88
CA GLY A 40 -22.81 -3.89 -6.03
C GLY A 40 -22.59 -3.09 -4.73
N LYS A 41 -21.37 -2.58 -4.48
CA LYS A 41 -21.08 -1.72 -3.33
C LYS A 41 -21.37 -0.26 -3.65
N THR A 42 -21.90 0.47 -2.68
CA THR A 42 -21.93 1.94 -2.74
C THR A 42 -20.51 2.52 -2.59
N PRO A 43 -20.26 3.78 -2.99
CA PRO A 43 -18.95 4.41 -2.79
C PRO A 43 -18.47 4.41 -1.33
N ALA A 44 -19.40 4.57 -0.38
CA ALA A 44 -19.08 4.52 1.06
C ALA A 44 -18.67 3.11 1.49
N GLN A 45 -19.31 2.07 0.98
CA GLN A 45 -18.98 0.68 1.27
C GLN A 45 -17.65 0.28 0.63
N ALA A 46 -17.40 0.67 -0.62
CA ALA A 46 -16.11 0.44 -1.28
C ALA A 46 -14.96 1.17 -0.54
N ASN A 47 -15.21 2.39 -0.04
CA ASN A 47 -14.25 3.09 0.83
C ASN A 47 -14.00 2.33 2.14
N ALA A 48 -15.07 1.87 2.81
CA ALA A 48 -14.96 1.09 4.04
C ALA A 48 -14.16 -0.20 3.84
N MET A 49 -14.38 -0.91 2.73
CA MET A 49 -13.58 -2.07 2.35
C MET A 49 -12.10 -1.72 2.24
N ARG A 50 -11.71 -0.75 1.40
CA ARG A 50 -10.29 -0.38 1.26
C ARG A 50 -9.64 0.03 2.58
N ARG A 51 -10.38 0.72 3.45
CA ARG A 51 -9.91 1.06 4.80
C ARG A 51 -9.75 -0.17 5.70
N ALA A 52 -10.67 -1.13 5.63
CA ALA A 52 -10.56 -2.37 6.40
C ALA A 52 -9.26 -3.12 6.07
N PHE A 53 -8.94 -3.28 4.78
CA PHE A 53 -7.67 -3.88 4.36
C PHE A 53 -6.47 -3.09 4.92
N SER A 54 -6.51 -1.75 4.86
CA SER A 54 -5.45 -0.91 5.43
C SER A 54 -5.25 -1.07 6.93
N TYR A 55 -6.31 -1.35 7.71
CA TYR A 55 -6.24 -1.59 9.15
C TYR A 55 -5.68 -2.97 9.51
N LEU A 56 -5.66 -3.91 8.57
CA LEU A 56 -5.13 -5.26 8.80
C LEU A 56 -3.61 -5.33 8.59
N ILE A 57 -3.04 -4.48 7.73
CA ILE A 57 -1.63 -4.55 7.33
C ILE A 57 -0.72 -4.09 8.48
N ASP A 58 0.13 -5.00 8.96
CA ASP A 58 1.20 -4.69 9.92
C ASP A 58 2.42 -4.08 9.21
N ARG A 59 2.38 -2.76 9.03
CA ARG A 59 3.45 -2.02 8.35
C ARG A 59 4.76 -2.04 9.12
N GLN A 60 4.70 -2.06 10.46
CA GLN A 60 5.90 -2.06 11.29
C GLN A 60 6.61 -3.42 11.18
N PHE A 61 5.86 -4.52 11.20
CA PHE A 61 6.39 -5.86 10.95
C PHE A 61 7.02 -5.97 9.55
N ILE A 62 6.36 -5.42 8.53
CA ILE A 62 6.92 -5.38 7.17
C ILE A 62 8.27 -4.66 7.17
N VAL A 63 8.39 -3.49 7.78
CA VAL A 63 9.64 -2.73 7.83
C VAL A 63 10.71 -3.49 8.62
N ASP A 64 10.40 -3.91 9.85
CA ASP A 64 11.39 -4.43 10.79
C ASP A 64 11.82 -5.86 10.47
N THR A 65 10.93 -6.68 9.91
CA THR A 65 11.13 -8.12 9.76
C THR A 65 11.20 -8.57 8.31
N VAL A 66 10.46 -7.94 7.40
CA VAL A 66 10.39 -8.38 5.99
C VAL A 66 11.36 -7.62 5.09
N ALA A 67 11.40 -6.29 5.21
CA ALA A 67 12.20 -5.42 4.37
C ALA A 67 13.61 -5.18 4.94
N GLN A 68 13.72 -5.04 6.26
CA GLN A 68 14.96 -4.96 7.05
C GLN A 68 15.97 -3.89 6.64
N ALA A 69 15.62 -2.93 5.77
CA ALA A 69 16.56 -1.93 5.24
C ALA A 69 16.34 -0.53 5.86
N ASP A 70 15.80 -0.49 7.09
CA ASP A 70 15.50 0.73 7.84
C ASP A 70 14.62 1.73 7.06
N GLN A 71 13.62 1.22 6.34
CA GLN A 71 12.58 2.06 5.73
C GLN A 71 11.73 2.74 6.81
N GLU A 72 11.21 3.92 6.54
CA GLU A 72 10.26 4.59 7.43
C GLU A 72 8.82 4.15 7.11
N VAL A 73 8.02 3.91 8.15
CA VAL A 73 6.61 3.56 7.97
C VAL A 73 5.84 4.77 7.45
N ALA A 74 5.23 4.65 6.28
CA ALA A 74 4.47 5.73 5.65
C ALA A 74 3.06 5.91 6.25
N ASP A 75 2.73 7.13 6.62
CA ASP A 75 1.40 7.60 7.07
C ASP A 75 0.76 8.61 6.08
N THR A 76 1.51 9.00 5.04
CA THR A 76 1.09 9.87 3.93
C THR A 76 1.47 9.27 2.59
N PHE A 77 0.84 9.77 1.53
CA PHE A 77 1.23 9.41 0.17
C PHE A 77 2.48 10.16 -0.29
N VAL A 78 2.53 11.48 -0.05
CA VAL A 78 3.75 12.29 -0.25
C VAL A 78 4.71 12.03 0.92
N PRO A 79 5.94 11.55 0.68
CA PRO A 79 6.86 11.15 1.74
C PRO A 79 7.47 12.37 2.44
N ILE A 80 8.11 12.09 3.57
CA ILE A 80 8.97 13.05 4.28
C ILE A 80 10.08 13.57 3.37
N GLY A 81 10.54 14.82 3.59
CA GLY A 81 11.62 15.42 2.80
C GLY A 81 11.22 16.03 1.45
N VAL A 82 9.97 15.81 1.00
CA VAL A 82 9.41 16.57 -0.12
C VAL A 82 9.17 18.01 0.30
N VAL A 83 9.60 18.98 -0.52
CA VAL A 83 9.43 20.42 -0.27
C VAL A 83 8.25 21.00 -1.04
N ASP A 84 7.60 22.00 -0.45
CA ASP A 84 6.59 22.82 -1.12
C ASP A 84 7.24 23.86 -2.07
N GLY A 85 6.39 24.59 -2.80
CA GLY A 85 6.84 25.65 -3.72
C GLY A 85 7.56 26.84 -3.05
N ASN A 86 7.65 26.86 -1.72
CA ASN A 86 8.38 27.87 -0.94
C ASN A 86 9.67 27.30 -0.32
N GLY A 87 10.01 26.04 -0.58
CA GLY A 87 11.18 25.35 -0.04
C GLY A 87 11.04 24.88 1.40
N SER A 88 9.83 24.90 1.96
CA SER A 88 9.52 24.31 3.28
C SER A 88 9.08 22.86 3.11
N GLU A 89 9.14 22.06 4.17
CA GLU A 89 8.63 20.68 4.11
C GLU A 89 7.11 20.66 3.78
N PHE A 90 6.70 19.77 2.87
CA PHE A 90 5.30 19.63 2.48
C PHE A 90 4.49 18.86 3.54
N LYS A 91 5.08 17.81 4.14
CA LYS A 91 4.44 16.95 5.15
C LYS A 91 4.42 17.62 6.54
N GLN A 92 3.70 18.73 6.66
CA GLN A 92 3.55 19.46 7.92
C GLN A 92 2.15 20.03 8.12
N ASN A 93 1.76 20.23 9.37
CA ASN A 93 0.57 21.01 9.71
C ASN A 93 0.88 22.50 9.60
N SER A 94 -0.11 23.27 9.17
CA SER A 94 -0.03 24.73 9.03
C SER A 94 -1.37 25.39 9.34
N ASP A 95 -1.43 26.71 9.27
CA ASP A 95 -2.68 27.46 9.44
C ASP A 95 -3.71 27.18 8.33
N THR A 96 -3.28 26.66 7.17
CA THR A 96 -4.15 26.41 6.01
C THR A 96 -4.58 24.96 5.87
N TYR A 97 -3.80 24.03 6.43
CA TYR A 97 -4.10 22.61 6.38
C TYR A 97 -3.53 21.89 7.60
N SER A 98 -4.37 21.06 8.22
CA SER A 98 -3.97 20.12 9.26
C SER A 98 -4.35 18.71 8.83
N TYR A 99 -3.38 17.82 8.96
CA TYR A 99 -3.58 16.39 8.82
C TYR A 99 -4.53 15.87 9.91
N PRO A 100 -5.33 14.84 9.61
CA PRO A 100 -6.29 14.29 10.55
C PRO A 100 -5.64 13.53 11.72
N VAL A 101 -4.43 13.00 11.54
CA VAL A 101 -3.69 12.23 12.56
C VAL A 101 -2.24 12.69 12.57
N GLY A 102 -1.81 13.44 13.59
CA GLY A 102 -0.43 13.92 13.67
C GLY A 102 -0.03 14.74 12.44
N THR A 103 0.92 14.26 11.65
CA THR A 103 1.34 14.82 10.35
C THR A 103 1.03 13.87 9.18
N GLY A 104 0.00 13.03 9.32
CA GLY A 104 -0.42 12.06 8.32
C GLY A 104 -1.92 11.76 8.29
N TYR A 105 -2.33 10.86 7.39
CA TYR A 105 -3.75 10.58 7.16
C TYR A 105 -4.32 9.52 8.12
N TYR A 106 -3.45 8.71 8.70
CA TYR A 106 -3.78 7.62 9.62
C TYR A 106 -2.58 7.33 10.53
N ASP A 107 -2.81 6.66 11.65
CA ASP A 107 -1.73 6.12 12.46
C ASP A 107 -1.34 4.76 11.87
N PRO A 108 -0.12 4.60 11.33
CA PRO A 108 0.27 3.33 10.71
C PRO A 108 0.55 2.22 11.74
N GLN A 109 0.61 2.54 13.04
CA GLN A 109 0.70 1.57 14.12
C GLN A 109 -0.67 1.11 14.63
N ASP A 110 -1.77 1.75 14.21
CA ASP A 110 -3.15 1.39 14.56
C ASP A 110 -3.64 0.20 13.72
N ILE A 111 -2.99 -0.95 13.88
CA ILE A 111 -3.50 -2.23 13.35
C ILE A 111 -4.73 -2.59 14.17
N ASN A 112 -5.88 -2.70 13.51
CA ASN A 112 -7.16 -2.77 14.20
C ASN A 112 -8.11 -3.76 13.51
N VAL A 113 -7.96 -5.03 13.88
CA VAL A 113 -8.75 -6.16 13.35
C VAL A 113 -10.25 -5.97 13.62
N GLU A 114 -10.62 -5.55 14.83
CA GLU A 114 -12.02 -5.31 15.20
C GLU A 114 -12.64 -4.22 14.32
N LYS A 115 -11.90 -3.13 14.07
CA LYS A 115 -12.37 -2.04 13.20
C LYS A 115 -12.46 -2.47 11.75
N ALA A 116 -11.51 -3.28 11.27
CA ALA A 116 -11.56 -3.86 9.93
C ALA A 116 -12.82 -4.72 9.75
N ILE A 117 -13.12 -5.59 10.71
CA ILE A 117 -14.35 -6.43 10.71
C ILE A 117 -15.60 -5.55 10.72
N GLU A 118 -15.66 -4.49 11.54
CA GLU A 118 -16.79 -3.55 11.57
C GLU A 118 -17.03 -2.90 10.20
N LEU A 119 -15.96 -2.45 9.54
CA LEU A 119 -16.02 -1.84 8.22
C LEU A 119 -16.44 -2.83 7.12
N LEU A 120 -15.98 -4.08 7.19
CA LEU A 120 -16.41 -5.14 6.28
C LEU A 120 -17.88 -5.53 6.50
N LYS A 121 -18.34 -5.57 7.75
CA LYS A 121 -19.77 -5.74 8.07
C LYS A 121 -20.61 -4.61 7.52
N PHE A 122 -20.16 -3.36 7.65
CA PHE A 122 -20.81 -2.20 7.02
C PHE A 122 -20.85 -2.32 5.48
N ALA A 123 -19.81 -2.89 4.89
CA ALA A 123 -19.77 -3.20 3.47
C ALA A 123 -20.65 -4.42 3.05
N GLY A 124 -21.34 -5.05 3.99
CA GLY A 124 -22.28 -6.15 3.74
C GLY A 124 -21.65 -7.53 3.77
N PHE A 125 -20.48 -7.69 4.37
CA PHE A 125 -19.90 -9.00 4.65
C PHE A 125 -20.39 -9.56 5.99
N GLU A 126 -20.49 -10.87 6.10
CA GLU A 126 -20.94 -11.59 7.29
C GLU A 126 -19.73 -12.28 7.92
N PHE A 127 -19.79 -12.47 9.24
CA PHE A 127 -18.68 -13.04 9.99
C PHE A 127 -19.22 -14.07 11.00
N ASP A 128 -18.52 -15.20 11.08
CA ASP A 128 -18.68 -16.23 12.10
C ASP A 128 -17.58 -16.06 13.15
N GLY A 129 -17.86 -15.25 14.17
CA GLY A 129 -16.82 -14.73 15.07
C GLY A 129 -16.00 -13.66 14.37
N ASP A 130 -14.68 -13.88 14.29
CA ASP A 130 -13.74 -12.97 13.64
C ASP A 130 -13.37 -13.39 12.21
N MET A 131 -13.91 -14.51 11.73
CA MET A 131 -13.67 -15.04 10.39
C MET A 131 -14.83 -14.69 9.46
N LEU A 132 -14.53 -14.31 8.21
CA LEU A 132 -15.53 -14.17 7.16
C LEU A 132 -16.38 -15.44 7.03
N ALA A 133 -17.69 -15.24 6.95
CA ALA A 133 -18.62 -16.33 6.76
C ALA A 133 -18.44 -16.94 5.37
N ALA A 134 -18.49 -18.27 5.28
CA ALA A 134 -18.35 -18.98 4.00
C ALA A 134 -19.48 -18.66 2.98
N SER A 135 -20.58 -18.04 3.44
CA SER A 135 -21.68 -17.58 2.60
C SER A 135 -21.30 -16.40 1.69
N ASN A 136 -20.31 -15.60 2.07
CA ASN A 136 -19.87 -14.41 1.33
C ASN A 136 -18.36 -14.16 1.47
N PRO A 137 -17.53 -15.04 0.91
CA PRO A 137 -16.08 -14.92 1.00
C PRO A 137 -15.57 -13.67 0.28
N ILE A 138 -14.40 -13.20 0.71
CA ILE A 138 -13.59 -12.24 -0.03
C ILE A 138 -12.37 -12.99 -0.55
N SER A 139 -12.30 -13.15 -1.87
CA SER A 139 -11.11 -13.64 -2.55
C SER A 139 -10.56 -12.54 -3.45
N ILE A 140 -9.27 -12.26 -3.34
CA ILE A 140 -8.58 -11.24 -4.14
C ILE A 140 -7.27 -11.77 -4.73
N GLU A 141 -6.91 -11.26 -5.90
CA GLU A 141 -5.58 -11.46 -6.47
C GLU A 141 -4.71 -10.21 -6.18
N TYR A 142 -3.51 -10.44 -5.63
CA TYR A 142 -2.47 -9.44 -5.43
C TYR A 142 -1.41 -9.56 -6.53
N LEU A 143 -1.39 -8.59 -7.43
CA LEU A 143 -0.42 -8.52 -8.51
C LEU A 143 0.89 -7.86 -8.04
N THR A 144 2.03 -8.51 -8.26
CA THR A 144 3.37 -7.93 -8.04
C THR A 144 4.35 -8.36 -9.13
N ASN A 145 5.43 -7.60 -9.31
CA ASN A 145 6.57 -8.08 -10.09
C ASN A 145 7.39 -9.10 -9.27
N ASP A 146 8.17 -9.92 -9.97
CA ASP A 146 8.90 -11.10 -9.47
C ASP A 146 10.13 -10.81 -8.58
N MET A 147 10.28 -9.59 -8.08
CA MET A 147 11.32 -9.27 -7.12
C MET A 147 11.00 -9.90 -5.76
N GLU A 148 11.93 -10.69 -5.23
CA GLU A 148 11.76 -11.46 -3.98
C GLU A 148 11.25 -10.60 -2.82
N SER A 149 11.83 -9.41 -2.60
CA SER A 149 11.40 -8.52 -1.52
C SER A 149 9.95 -8.09 -1.63
N HIS A 150 9.41 -7.94 -2.84
CA HIS A 150 7.99 -7.59 -3.03
C HIS A 150 7.08 -8.79 -2.80
N VAL A 151 7.53 -10.00 -3.16
CA VAL A 151 6.82 -11.25 -2.86
C VAL A 151 6.73 -11.46 -1.36
N SER A 152 7.83 -11.26 -0.61
CA SER A 152 7.82 -11.39 0.84
C SER A 152 6.88 -10.38 1.52
N ILE A 153 6.79 -9.15 1.01
CA ILE A 153 5.80 -8.15 1.49
C ILE A 153 4.37 -8.63 1.19
N ALA A 154 4.13 -9.21 0.02
CA ALA A 154 2.84 -9.77 -0.35
C ALA A 154 2.43 -10.94 0.56
N GLU A 155 3.36 -11.83 0.89
CA GLU A 155 3.13 -12.95 1.82
C GLU A 155 2.81 -12.46 3.24
N SER A 156 3.45 -11.37 3.69
CA SER A 156 3.10 -10.74 4.97
C SER A 156 1.65 -10.24 4.97
N MET A 157 1.25 -9.50 3.94
CA MET A 157 -0.15 -9.05 3.80
C MET A 157 -1.13 -10.22 3.65
N GLN A 158 -0.71 -11.31 2.99
CA GLN A 158 -1.52 -12.53 2.86
C GLN A 158 -1.85 -13.11 4.23
N GLN A 159 -0.86 -13.19 5.12
CA GLN A 159 -1.04 -13.66 6.49
C GLN A 159 -1.96 -12.72 7.29
N ASP A 160 -1.74 -11.41 7.17
CA ASP A 160 -2.55 -10.39 7.84
C ASP A 160 -4.04 -10.49 7.44
N PHE A 161 -4.31 -10.64 6.15
CA PHE A 161 -5.67 -10.77 5.62
C PHE A 161 -6.32 -12.11 5.99
N ALA A 162 -5.55 -13.19 6.04
CA ALA A 162 -6.04 -14.51 6.44
C ALA A 162 -6.55 -14.54 7.89
N MET A 163 -6.09 -13.64 8.77
CA MET A 163 -6.56 -13.54 10.17
C MET A 163 -8.06 -13.29 10.29
N VAL A 164 -8.68 -12.69 9.27
CA VAL A 164 -10.13 -12.46 9.20
C VAL A 164 -10.82 -13.28 8.10
N GLY A 165 -10.10 -14.25 7.52
CA GLY A 165 -10.62 -15.15 6.49
C GLY A 165 -10.69 -14.56 5.08
N ILE A 166 -9.99 -13.45 4.81
CA ILE A 166 -9.81 -12.96 3.43
C ILE A 166 -8.80 -13.87 2.74
N ASP A 167 -9.17 -14.40 1.58
CA ASP A 167 -8.31 -15.24 0.75
C ASP A 167 -7.58 -14.37 -0.27
N MET A 168 -6.29 -14.13 -0.05
CA MET A 168 -5.45 -13.41 -1.01
C MET A 168 -4.54 -14.40 -1.73
N THR A 169 -4.58 -14.39 -3.07
CA THR A 169 -3.62 -15.10 -3.91
C THR A 169 -2.57 -14.12 -4.43
N ILE A 170 -1.31 -14.56 -4.53
CA ILE A 170 -0.22 -13.73 -5.03
C ILE A 170 0.06 -14.11 -6.48
N GLN A 171 -0.04 -13.15 -7.38
CA GLN A 171 0.30 -13.31 -8.78
C GLN A 171 1.60 -12.55 -9.08
N THR A 172 2.63 -13.29 -9.46
CA THR A 172 3.92 -12.74 -9.89
C THR A 172 4.03 -12.74 -11.41
N VAL A 173 4.49 -11.63 -11.98
CA VAL A 173 4.79 -11.51 -13.41
C VAL A 173 6.09 -10.71 -13.61
N GLU A 174 6.70 -10.84 -14.79
CA GLU A 174 7.88 -10.04 -15.16
C GLU A 174 7.52 -8.54 -15.26
N TRP A 175 8.49 -7.66 -15.08
CA TRP A 175 8.30 -6.21 -14.96
C TRP A 175 7.48 -5.57 -16.08
N ASP A 176 7.76 -5.87 -17.35
CA ASP A 176 7.02 -5.25 -18.46
C ASP A 176 5.55 -5.69 -18.45
N VAL A 177 5.30 -6.97 -18.14
CA VAL A 177 3.94 -7.51 -17.99
C VAL A 177 3.24 -6.89 -16.78
N PHE A 178 3.95 -6.68 -15.68
CA PHE A 178 3.43 -6.04 -14.47
C PHE A 178 2.96 -4.61 -14.74
N LEU A 179 3.78 -3.83 -15.46
CA LEU A 179 3.42 -2.47 -15.84
C LEU A 179 2.17 -2.43 -16.72
N GLU A 180 2.13 -3.24 -17.77
CA GLU A 180 1.00 -3.22 -18.72
C GLU A 180 -0.29 -3.76 -18.10
N THR A 181 -0.22 -4.80 -17.25
CA THR A 181 -1.38 -5.33 -16.52
C THR A 181 -2.00 -4.27 -15.60
N ARG A 182 -1.17 -3.48 -14.90
CA ARG A 182 -1.67 -2.40 -14.03
C ARG A 182 -2.27 -1.25 -14.82
N LYS A 183 -1.62 -0.80 -15.89
CA LYS A 183 -2.15 0.25 -16.77
C LYS A 183 -3.50 -0.15 -17.38
N ALA A 184 -3.64 -1.43 -17.76
CA ALA A 184 -4.87 -1.99 -18.30
C ALA A 184 -5.97 -2.23 -17.25
N GLY A 185 -5.70 -2.03 -15.95
CA GLY A 185 -6.65 -2.27 -14.87
C GLY A 185 -7.02 -3.74 -14.70
N GLN A 186 -6.13 -4.66 -15.07
CA GLN A 186 -6.38 -6.12 -15.03
C GLN A 186 -5.89 -6.73 -13.71
N TYR A 187 -6.35 -6.19 -12.59
CA TYR A 187 -5.99 -6.63 -11.25
C TYR A 187 -7.04 -6.15 -10.24
N ASP A 188 -7.06 -6.75 -9.05
CA ASP A 188 -7.89 -6.30 -7.92
C ASP A 188 -7.11 -5.40 -6.98
N PHE A 189 -6.00 -5.94 -6.48
CA PHE A 189 -5.06 -5.30 -5.57
C PHE A 189 -3.65 -5.50 -6.14
N ALA A 190 -2.81 -4.47 -6.13
CA ALA A 190 -1.49 -4.58 -6.73
C ALA A 190 -0.42 -3.83 -5.94
N ARG A 191 0.79 -4.36 -5.99
CA ARG A 191 2.01 -3.66 -5.62
C ARG A 191 2.12 -2.34 -6.40
N ASN A 192 2.61 -1.31 -5.73
CA ASN A 192 3.05 -0.09 -6.39
C ASN A 192 4.16 0.58 -5.58
N GLY A 193 4.78 1.57 -6.19
CA GLY A 193 5.77 2.42 -5.57
C GLY A 193 6.10 3.55 -6.53
N TRP A 194 6.28 4.75 -6.00
CA TRP A 194 6.65 5.91 -6.79
C TRP A 194 7.82 6.62 -6.14
N LEU A 195 8.80 6.97 -6.95
CA LEU A 195 9.94 7.81 -6.57
C LEU A 195 9.78 9.15 -7.28
N CYS A 196 10.01 10.24 -6.56
CA CYS A 196 9.88 11.58 -7.10
C CYS A 196 10.92 11.85 -8.21
N ASP A 197 10.46 12.26 -9.39
CA ASP A 197 11.37 12.67 -10.48
C ASP A 197 12.07 14.01 -10.19
N PHE A 198 11.39 14.86 -9.40
CA PHE A 198 11.90 16.12 -8.87
C PHE A 198 11.23 16.40 -7.53
N ASN A 199 11.89 17.19 -6.69
CA ASN A 199 11.43 17.46 -5.32
C ASN A 199 10.29 18.51 -5.29
N ASP A 200 9.07 18.08 -5.66
CA ASP A 200 7.83 18.83 -5.54
C ASP A 200 6.67 17.85 -5.32
N PRO A 201 5.69 18.13 -4.43
CA PRO A 201 4.55 17.25 -4.17
C PRO A 201 3.70 16.94 -5.41
N ILE A 202 3.70 17.82 -6.43
CA ILE A 202 2.91 17.59 -7.64
C ILE A 202 3.30 16.31 -8.35
N ASN A 203 4.58 15.92 -8.29
CA ASN A 203 5.09 14.72 -8.95
C ASN A 203 4.37 13.44 -8.47
N MET A 204 3.87 13.45 -7.23
CA MET A 204 3.06 12.36 -6.69
C MET A 204 1.57 12.65 -6.82
N LEU A 205 1.12 13.86 -6.50
CA LEU A 205 -0.31 14.19 -6.45
C LEU A 205 -0.98 14.15 -7.83
N GLU A 206 -0.26 14.49 -8.90
CA GLU A 206 -0.80 14.47 -10.27
C GLU A 206 -1.11 13.05 -10.79
N MET A 207 -0.54 12.02 -10.18
CA MET A 207 -0.81 10.62 -10.54
C MET A 207 -2.29 10.24 -10.38
N TRP A 208 -3.04 10.98 -9.58
CA TRP A 208 -4.44 10.68 -9.27
C TRP A 208 -5.44 11.49 -10.08
N THR A 209 -5.00 12.28 -11.05
CA THR A 209 -5.92 12.91 -12.01
C THR A 209 -6.46 11.84 -12.98
N SER A 210 -7.69 12.02 -13.46
CA SER A 210 -8.35 11.03 -14.32
C SER A 210 -7.66 10.83 -15.68
N ASP A 211 -6.92 11.85 -16.15
CA ASP A 211 -6.15 11.85 -17.40
C ASP A 211 -4.70 11.40 -17.24
N SER A 212 -4.23 11.16 -16.00
CA SER A 212 -2.86 10.73 -15.77
C SER A 212 -2.60 9.32 -16.29
N GLY A 213 -1.52 9.17 -17.05
CA GLY A 213 -1.01 7.88 -17.51
C GLY A 213 -0.49 6.99 -16.37
N ASN A 214 -0.18 7.59 -15.21
CA ASN A 214 0.30 6.90 -14.01
C ASN A 214 -0.83 6.62 -12.99
N ASN A 215 -2.08 6.94 -13.34
CA ASN A 215 -3.26 6.57 -12.57
C ASN A 215 -3.59 5.08 -12.76
N ASP A 216 -2.75 4.24 -12.16
CA ASP A 216 -2.86 2.79 -12.24
C ASP A 216 -4.08 2.28 -11.47
N CYS A 217 -4.55 3.00 -10.45
CA CYS A 217 -5.72 2.62 -9.64
C CYS A 217 -7.06 2.83 -10.37
N GLN A 218 -7.02 3.31 -11.61
CA GLN A 218 -8.18 3.54 -12.49
C GLN A 218 -9.17 4.58 -11.95
N PHE A 219 -8.70 5.51 -11.11
CA PHE A 219 -9.58 6.48 -10.47
C PHE A 219 -10.13 7.50 -11.48
N GLY A 220 -11.44 7.45 -11.72
CA GLY A 220 -12.13 8.32 -12.69
C GLY A 220 -11.99 7.88 -14.15
N LYS A 221 -11.58 6.63 -14.40
CA LYS A 221 -11.56 5.99 -15.73
C LYS A 221 -12.77 5.08 -15.95
#